data_AF-A0A524INA2-F1
#
_entry.id   AF-A0A524INA2-F1
#
_cell.length_a   1.000
_cell.length_b   1.000
_cell.length_c   1.000
_cell.angle_alpha   90.00
_cell.angle_beta   90.00
_cell.angle_gamma   90.00
#
_symmetry.space_group_name_H-M   'P 1'
#
loop_
_entity.id
_entity.type
_entity.pdbx_description
1 polymer ?
#
loop_
_entity_poly.entity_id
_entity_poly.type
_entity_poly.pdbx_seq_one_letter_code
_entity_poly.pdbx_strand_id
1 'polypeptide(L)'
;PEEGVMQSRAQAMAAIFELLTDQPLIVCNGFPSREACKLRDRDQNFYMIGSMGATAGIGLGLALAQPEKTVVVFDGDGNVLMSLGTLATIGALKPKNLIHVVFDNEVYGTTGNQPTYSRVVGLDKMARAAGYVNVERVWEKEDIVYEFKTMLADPGPSFLLIKVNEQLEEADRIAFTPPEMTKRFKQSMS
;
A
#
# COMPACT_ATOMS: atom_id res chain seq x y z
N PRO A 1 2.18 20.37 12.30
CA PRO A 1 2.75 19.23 13.06
C PRO A 1 4.20 19.56 13.40
N GLU A 2 4.56 19.49 14.68
CA GLU A 2 5.95 19.71 15.11
C GLU A 2 6.86 18.72 14.36
N GLU A 3 7.94 19.26 13.80
CA GLU A 3 8.95 18.55 13.01
C GLU A 3 9.76 17.58 13.90
N GLY A 4 9.12 16.51 14.37
CA GLY A 4 9.79 15.23 14.45
C GLY A 4 10.08 14.79 13.02
N VAL A 5 11.31 14.37 12.73
CA VAL A 5 11.74 13.99 11.38
C VAL A 5 10.92 12.78 10.93
N MET A 6 9.78 13.05 10.28
CA MET A 6 8.87 12.04 9.75
C MET A 6 9.67 11.05 8.91
N GLN A 7 9.50 9.76 9.13
CA GLN A 7 10.30 8.74 8.44
C GLN A 7 10.07 8.74 6.92
N SER A 8 11.03 8.19 6.19
CA SER A 8 10.86 7.94 4.77
C SER A 8 9.88 6.80 4.51
N ARG A 9 9.32 6.76 3.28
CA ARG A 9 8.49 5.64 2.83
C ARG A 9 9.21 4.30 2.97
N ALA A 10 10.50 4.25 2.66
CA ALA A 10 11.29 3.03 2.78
C ALA A 10 11.44 2.57 4.24
N GLN A 11 11.62 3.49 5.18
CA GLN A 11 11.65 3.17 6.62
C GLN A 11 10.30 2.63 7.11
N ALA A 12 9.19 3.23 6.68
CA ALA A 12 7.85 2.74 6.98
C ALA A 12 7.59 1.34 6.37
N MET A 13 7.98 1.13 5.11
CA MET A 13 7.91 -0.17 4.44
C MET A 13 8.74 -1.23 5.17
N ALA A 14 9.96 -0.89 5.62
CA ALA A 14 10.82 -1.81 6.36
C ALA A 14 10.15 -2.29 7.65
N ALA A 15 9.51 -1.39 8.40
CA ALA A 15 8.77 -1.74 9.62
C ALA A 15 7.62 -2.72 9.35
N ILE A 16 6.90 -2.55 8.23
CA ILE A 16 5.84 -3.48 7.83
C ILE A 16 6.43 -4.80 7.33
N PHE A 17 7.53 -4.77 6.58
CA PHE A 17 8.19 -5.98 6.10
C PHE A 17 8.66 -6.88 7.24
N GLU A 18 9.03 -6.35 8.40
CA GLU A 18 9.35 -7.16 9.60
C GLU A 18 8.16 -8.02 10.07
N LEU A 19 6.93 -7.63 9.73
CA LEU A 19 5.68 -8.28 10.13
C LEU A 19 5.10 -9.18 9.03
N LEU A 20 5.55 -9.00 7.78
CA LEU A 20 5.11 -9.81 6.64
C LEU A 20 5.82 -11.16 6.59
N THR A 21 5.03 -12.21 6.42
CA THR A 21 5.47 -13.59 6.18
C THR A 21 5.24 -13.97 4.73
N ASP A 22 4.08 -14.53 4.45
CA ASP A 22 3.64 -15.17 3.20
C ASP A 22 2.42 -14.46 2.60
N GLN A 23 1.97 -13.36 3.22
CA GLN A 23 0.88 -12.55 2.69
C GLN A 23 1.22 -12.06 1.27
N PRO A 24 0.31 -12.23 0.30
CA PRO A 24 0.42 -11.62 -1.02
C PRO A 24 0.46 -10.10 -0.88
N LEU A 25 1.44 -9.47 -1.52
CA LEU A 25 1.66 -8.02 -1.48
C LEU A 25 1.58 -7.45 -2.89
N ILE A 26 0.66 -6.52 -3.12
CA ILE A 26 0.57 -5.75 -4.36
C ILE A 26 1.16 -4.36 -4.10
N VAL A 27 2.14 -3.94 -4.90
CA VAL A 27 2.81 -2.64 -4.72
C VAL A 27 2.57 -1.75 -5.93
N CYS A 28 2.22 -0.48 -5.68
CA CYS A 28 1.92 0.48 -6.73
C CYS A 28 3.16 0.88 -7.56
N ASN A 29 2.92 1.51 -8.71
CA ASN A 29 3.96 1.94 -9.63
C ASN A 29 4.91 3.00 -9.02
N GLY A 30 6.00 3.29 -9.74
CA GLY A 30 6.95 4.35 -9.37
C GLY A 30 7.98 3.88 -8.33
N PHE A 31 8.44 4.80 -7.48
CA PHE A 31 9.38 4.52 -6.41
C PHE A 31 8.89 3.49 -5.37
N PRO A 32 7.61 3.44 -4.96
CA PRO A 32 7.13 2.42 -4.04
C PRO A 32 7.48 0.99 -4.44
N SER A 33 7.25 0.60 -5.71
CA SER A 33 7.66 -0.72 -6.21
C SER A 33 9.18 -0.94 -6.11
N ARG A 34 9.98 0.07 -6.50
CA ARG A 34 11.46 -0.04 -6.51
C ARG A 34 12.02 -0.19 -5.10
N GLU A 35 11.55 0.63 -4.18
CA GLU A 35 11.95 0.60 -2.77
C GLU A 35 11.51 -0.72 -2.13
N ALA A 36 10.28 -1.17 -2.35
CA ALA A 36 9.80 -2.46 -1.86
C ALA A 36 10.65 -3.63 -2.39
N CYS A 37 11.00 -3.62 -3.67
CA CYS A 37 11.85 -4.65 -4.28
C CYS A 37 13.28 -4.62 -3.73
N LYS A 38 13.87 -3.43 -3.53
CA LYS A 38 15.20 -3.28 -2.93
C LYS A 38 15.22 -3.75 -1.47
N LEU A 39 14.18 -3.41 -0.71
CA LEU A 39 14.08 -3.74 0.71
C LEU A 39 13.87 -5.24 0.92
N ARG A 40 12.89 -5.85 0.24
CA ARG A 40 12.54 -7.25 0.43
C ARG A 40 11.74 -7.82 -0.73
N ASP A 41 12.44 -8.21 -1.79
CA ASP A 41 11.82 -8.98 -2.87
C ASP A 41 11.38 -10.38 -2.43
N ARG A 42 10.16 -10.78 -2.82
CA ARG A 42 9.54 -12.07 -2.48
C ARG A 42 8.66 -12.53 -3.65
N ASP A 43 8.46 -13.84 -3.79
CA ASP A 43 7.58 -14.39 -4.84
C ASP A 43 6.11 -13.99 -4.64
N GLN A 44 5.75 -13.63 -3.41
CA GLN A 44 4.46 -13.09 -3.01
C GLN A 44 4.35 -11.58 -3.26
N ASN A 45 5.35 -10.91 -3.83
CA ASN A 45 5.25 -9.49 -4.19
C ASN A 45 4.90 -9.36 -5.69
N PHE A 46 3.90 -8.54 -5.99
CA PHE A 46 3.57 -8.12 -7.34
C PHE A 46 3.77 -6.61 -7.48
N TYR A 47 4.71 -6.21 -8.35
CA TYR A 47 5.01 -4.81 -8.60
C TYR A 47 4.22 -4.32 -9.82
N MET A 48 3.21 -3.47 -9.60
CA MET A 48 2.41 -2.88 -10.67
C MET A 48 3.17 -1.70 -11.29
N ILE A 49 4.09 -1.96 -12.22
CA ILE A 49 5.01 -0.92 -12.74
C ILE A 49 4.41 0.07 -13.76
N GLY A 50 3.17 -0.12 -14.23
CA GLY A 50 2.65 0.57 -15.43
C GLY A 50 1.23 1.14 -15.35
N SER A 51 0.54 1.07 -14.22
CA SER A 51 -0.85 1.53 -14.13
C SER A 51 -1.13 2.21 -12.79
N MET A 52 -1.16 3.55 -12.81
CA MET A 52 -1.54 4.33 -11.63
C MET A 52 -3.00 4.06 -11.25
N GLY A 53 -3.27 3.88 -9.97
CA GLY A 53 -4.60 3.65 -9.42
C GLY A 53 -5.14 2.23 -9.60
N ALA A 54 -4.39 1.31 -10.22
CA ALA A 54 -4.81 -0.07 -10.40
C ALA A 54 -4.54 -0.95 -9.17
N THR A 55 -3.59 -0.56 -8.31
CA THR A 55 -3.06 -1.36 -7.19
C THR A 55 -4.15 -1.87 -6.26
N ALA A 56 -4.98 -0.96 -5.74
CA ALA A 56 -6.07 -1.29 -4.83
C ALA A 56 -7.12 -2.21 -5.48
N GLY A 57 -7.41 -2.02 -6.78
CA GLY A 57 -8.36 -2.87 -7.52
C GLY A 57 -7.85 -4.30 -7.70
N ILE A 58 -6.55 -4.47 -7.94
CA ILE A 58 -5.91 -5.79 -8.03
C ILE A 58 -5.91 -6.47 -6.67
N GLY A 59 -5.55 -5.74 -5.61
CA GLY A 59 -5.60 -6.24 -4.24
C GLY A 59 -7.00 -6.71 -3.85
N LEU A 60 -8.03 -5.92 -4.16
CA LEU A 60 -9.43 -6.30 -3.96
C LEU A 60 -9.79 -7.58 -4.72
N GLY A 61 -9.47 -7.65 -6.02
CA GLY A 61 -9.76 -8.83 -6.83
C GLY A 61 -9.09 -10.10 -6.27
N LEU A 62 -7.84 -9.98 -5.80
CA LEU A 62 -7.14 -11.09 -5.18
C LEU A 62 -7.75 -11.49 -3.84
N ALA A 63 -8.11 -10.52 -2.99
CA ALA A 63 -8.72 -10.79 -1.69
C ALA A 63 -10.04 -11.57 -1.83
N LEU A 64 -10.85 -11.22 -2.84
CA LEU A 64 -12.08 -11.94 -3.18
C LEU A 64 -11.82 -13.34 -3.74
N ALA A 65 -10.78 -13.50 -4.55
CA ALA A 65 -10.42 -14.78 -5.16
C ALA A 65 -9.71 -15.76 -4.19
N GLN A 66 -9.08 -15.24 -3.14
CA GLN A 66 -8.28 -15.98 -2.16
C GLN A 66 -8.71 -15.60 -0.73
N PRO A 67 -9.95 -15.92 -0.30
CA PRO A 67 -10.51 -15.45 0.97
C PRO A 67 -9.73 -15.91 2.21
N GLU A 68 -8.97 -17.01 2.10
CA GLU A 68 -8.15 -17.57 3.18
C GLU A 68 -6.76 -16.92 3.31
N LYS A 69 -6.35 -16.08 2.36
CA LYS A 69 -5.06 -15.38 2.39
C LYS A 69 -5.28 -13.90 2.67
N THR A 70 -4.63 -13.35 3.70
CA THR A 70 -4.62 -11.91 3.94
C THR A 70 -3.81 -11.21 2.86
N VAL A 71 -4.47 -10.39 2.04
CA VAL A 71 -3.86 -9.62 0.95
C VAL A 71 -3.49 -8.23 1.46
N VAL A 72 -2.25 -7.83 1.21
CA VAL A 72 -1.73 -6.51 1.55
C VAL A 72 -1.52 -5.70 0.28
N VAL A 73 -1.89 -4.43 0.32
CA VAL A 73 -1.67 -3.46 -0.75
C VAL A 73 -0.78 -2.36 -0.22
N PHE A 74 0.33 -2.09 -0.89
CA PHE A 74 1.15 -0.90 -0.71
C PHE A 74 0.83 0.08 -1.83
N ASP A 75 0.14 1.16 -1.47
CA ASP A 75 -0.24 2.22 -2.39
C ASP A 75 0.37 3.57 -2.00
N GLY A 76 0.29 4.52 -2.92
CA GLY A 76 0.61 5.92 -2.64
C GLY A 76 -0.66 6.78 -2.61
N ASP A 77 -0.63 7.88 -1.87
CA ASP A 77 -1.68 8.91 -1.88
C ASP A 77 -2.10 9.32 -3.31
N GLY A 78 -1.12 9.56 -4.19
CA GLY A 78 -1.37 9.91 -5.59
C GLY A 78 -2.04 8.80 -6.40
N ASN A 79 -1.79 7.53 -6.08
CA ASN A 79 -2.45 6.40 -6.72
C ASN A 79 -3.90 6.27 -6.25
N VAL A 80 -4.15 6.42 -4.95
CA VAL A 80 -5.51 6.40 -4.38
C VAL A 80 -6.35 7.52 -4.99
N LEU A 81 -5.80 8.73 -5.10
CA LEU A 81 -6.48 9.87 -5.72
C LEU A 81 -6.84 9.63 -7.20
N MET A 82 -5.98 8.93 -7.95
CA MET A 82 -6.24 8.61 -9.36
C MET A 82 -7.37 7.58 -9.56
N SER A 83 -7.65 6.75 -8.56
CA SER A 83 -8.68 5.70 -8.63
C SER A 83 -9.56 5.70 -7.38
N LEU A 84 -10.01 6.89 -6.97
CA LEU A 84 -10.74 7.09 -5.72
C LEU A 84 -12.03 6.23 -5.63
N GLY A 85 -12.67 5.97 -6.77
CA GLY A 85 -13.84 5.08 -6.85
C GLY A 85 -13.59 3.66 -6.34
N THR A 86 -12.34 3.21 -6.34
CA THR A 86 -11.97 1.89 -5.80
C THR A 86 -12.23 1.79 -4.29
N LEU A 87 -12.12 2.89 -3.54
CA LEU A 87 -12.47 2.90 -2.11
C LEU A 87 -13.93 2.52 -1.89
N ALA A 88 -14.84 3.08 -2.71
CA ALA A 88 -16.27 2.77 -2.65
C ALA A 88 -16.52 1.29 -3.00
N THR A 89 -15.84 0.75 -4.00
CA THR A 89 -15.95 -0.67 -4.36
C THR A 89 -15.48 -1.58 -3.23
N ILE A 90 -14.33 -1.28 -2.61
CA ILE A 90 -13.80 -2.06 -1.49
C ILE A 90 -14.76 -2.01 -0.29
N GLY A 91 -15.24 -0.81 0.07
CA GLY A 91 -16.18 -0.63 1.17
C GLY A 91 -17.57 -1.22 0.91
N ALA A 92 -17.97 -1.39 -0.35
CA ALA A 92 -19.20 -2.10 -0.71
C ALA A 92 -19.05 -3.63 -0.63
N LEU A 93 -17.94 -4.18 -1.11
CA LEU A 93 -17.69 -5.63 -1.16
C LEU A 93 -17.18 -6.21 0.17
N LYS A 94 -16.54 -5.38 1.01
CA LYS A 94 -16.05 -5.69 2.36
C LYS A 94 -15.31 -7.02 2.51
N PRO A 95 -14.22 -7.26 1.74
CA PRO A 95 -13.38 -8.44 1.95
C PRO A 95 -12.74 -8.38 3.35
N LYS A 96 -12.93 -9.44 4.15
CA LYS A 96 -12.40 -9.52 5.53
C LYS A 96 -10.88 -9.65 5.59
N ASN A 97 -10.23 -9.95 4.48
CA ASN A 97 -8.83 -10.32 4.36
C ASN A 97 -8.01 -9.30 3.56
N LEU A 98 -8.44 -8.04 3.47
CA LEU A 98 -7.72 -6.99 2.73
C LEU A 98 -7.17 -5.91 3.69
N ILE A 99 -5.87 -5.62 3.57
CA ILE A 99 -5.20 -4.51 4.24
C ILE A 99 -4.66 -3.55 3.18
N HIS A 100 -5.19 -2.34 3.13
CA HIS A 100 -4.79 -1.29 2.21
C HIS A 100 -3.90 -0.27 2.94
N VAL A 101 -2.58 -0.39 2.76
CA VAL A 101 -1.59 0.52 3.31
C VAL A 101 -1.28 1.61 2.29
N VAL A 102 -1.39 2.86 2.70
CA VAL A 102 -1.16 4.03 1.85
C VAL A 102 -0.04 4.88 2.45
N PHE A 103 1.05 5.04 1.71
CA PHE A 103 2.13 5.94 2.07
C PHE A 103 1.86 7.33 1.50
N ASP A 104 1.64 8.30 2.38
CA ASP A 104 1.19 9.63 2.02
C ASP A 104 2.26 10.68 2.31
N ASN A 105 3.11 10.90 1.29
CA ASN A 105 4.12 11.96 1.22
C ASN A 105 3.59 13.26 0.61
N GLU A 106 2.29 13.33 0.28
CA GLU A 106 1.61 14.52 -0.23
C GLU A 106 2.15 15.07 -1.56
N VAL A 107 2.95 14.30 -2.29
CA VAL A 107 3.54 14.71 -3.56
C VAL A 107 3.62 13.55 -4.55
N TYR A 108 3.44 13.85 -5.83
CA TYR A 108 3.75 12.91 -6.91
C TYR A 108 5.28 12.74 -7.07
N GLY A 109 5.86 11.90 -6.21
CA GLY A 109 7.32 11.77 -6.08
C GLY A 109 8.09 11.36 -7.34
N THR A 110 7.42 10.70 -8.29
CA THR A 110 8.05 10.25 -9.55
C THR A 110 8.03 11.30 -10.66
N THR A 111 7.20 12.34 -10.57
CA THR A 111 7.03 13.34 -11.63
C THR A 111 7.61 14.71 -11.30
N GLY A 112 8.32 14.84 -10.17
CA GLY A 112 8.95 16.10 -9.74
C GLY A 112 8.27 16.75 -8.53
N ASN A 113 7.71 15.96 -7.62
CA ASN A 113 7.13 16.39 -6.35
C ASN A 113 6.00 17.43 -6.47
N GLN A 114 5.17 17.33 -7.51
CA GLN A 114 3.96 18.15 -7.55
C GLN A 114 3.06 17.78 -6.36
N PRO A 115 2.54 18.76 -5.60
CA PRO A 115 1.64 18.46 -4.49
C PRO A 115 0.43 17.65 -4.91
N THR A 116 0.11 16.61 -4.15
CA THR A 116 -1.17 15.91 -4.29
C THR A 116 -2.24 16.61 -3.48
N TYR A 117 -3.49 16.24 -3.72
CA TYR A 117 -4.61 16.77 -2.95
C TYR A 117 -4.72 16.18 -1.54
N SER A 118 -3.91 15.17 -1.16
CA SER A 118 -3.93 14.61 0.20
C SER A 118 -3.47 15.60 1.27
N ARG A 119 -2.77 16.69 0.88
CA ARG A 119 -2.48 17.85 1.75
C ARG A 119 -3.72 18.47 2.38
N VAL A 120 -4.84 18.38 1.69
CA VAL A 120 -6.11 19.02 2.08
C VAL A 120 -7.19 17.97 2.32
N VAL A 121 -7.16 16.90 1.54
CA VAL A 121 -8.17 15.84 1.55
C VAL A 121 -7.72 14.68 2.43
N GLY A 122 -8.46 14.42 3.51
CA GLY A 122 -8.19 13.29 4.40
C GLY A 122 -8.60 11.94 3.79
N LEU A 123 -7.63 11.21 3.22
CA LEU A 123 -7.87 9.90 2.61
C LEU A 123 -8.38 8.86 3.61
N ASP A 124 -7.94 8.92 4.87
CA ASP A 124 -8.45 8.12 5.98
C ASP A 124 -9.96 8.36 6.19
N LYS A 125 -10.39 9.63 6.19
CA LYS A 125 -11.80 9.98 6.33
C LYS A 125 -12.63 9.49 5.17
N MET A 126 -12.08 9.55 3.95
CA MET A 126 -12.73 9.01 2.76
C MET A 126 -12.86 7.49 2.81
N ALA A 127 -11.81 6.76 3.21
CA ALA A 127 -11.85 5.31 3.38
C ALA A 127 -12.92 4.91 4.42
N ARG A 128 -12.97 5.61 5.56
CA ARG A 128 -14.00 5.39 6.58
C ARG A 128 -15.41 5.63 6.04
N ALA A 129 -15.63 6.74 5.34
CA ALA A 129 -16.92 7.05 4.72
C ALA A 129 -17.31 6.06 3.61
N ALA A 130 -16.34 5.49 2.90
CA ALA A 130 -16.55 4.48 1.89
C ALA A 130 -16.98 3.11 2.47
N GLY A 131 -16.74 2.87 3.77
CA GLY A 131 -17.17 1.66 4.47
C GLY A 131 -16.06 0.68 4.84
N TYR A 132 -14.80 1.14 4.86
CA TYR A 132 -13.71 0.38 5.49
C TYR A 132 -13.99 0.17 6.99
N VAL A 133 -13.65 -1.00 7.51
CA VAL A 133 -13.98 -1.41 8.89
C VAL A 133 -12.95 -0.83 9.85
N ASN A 134 -11.66 -1.07 9.56
CA ASN A 134 -10.54 -0.58 10.37
C ASN A 134 -9.86 0.53 9.57
N VAL A 135 -9.72 1.71 10.15
CA VAL A 135 -9.13 2.86 9.46
C VAL A 135 -8.28 3.65 10.43
N GLU A 136 -6.98 3.66 10.21
CA GLU A 136 -6.04 4.38 11.07
C GLU A 136 -5.10 5.27 10.26
N ARG A 137 -4.69 6.37 10.88
CA ARG A 137 -3.74 7.31 10.32
C ARG A 137 -2.62 7.52 11.33
N VAL A 138 -1.40 7.18 10.93
CA VAL A 138 -0.23 7.10 11.81
C VAL A 138 0.95 7.90 11.26
N TRP A 139 1.84 8.27 12.18
CA TRP A 139 3.07 9.00 11.88
C TRP A 139 4.29 8.23 12.34
N GLU A 140 4.30 7.68 13.55
CA GLU A 140 5.50 7.10 14.13
C GLU A 140 5.64 5.60 13.83
N LYS A 141 6.88 5.09 13.86
CA LYS A 141 7.17 3.67 13.59
C LYS A 141 6.39 2.74 14.52
N GLU A 142 6.30 3.09 15.80
CA GLU A 142 5.64 2.30 16.82
C GLU A 142 4.15 2.13 16.52
N ASP A 143 3.49 3.21 16.10
CA ASP A 143 2.07 3.20 15.71
C ASP A 143 1.86 2.40 14.42
N ILE A 144 2.77 2.50 13.43
CA ILE A 144 2.73 1.67 12.22
C ILE A 144 2.76 0.18 12.59
N VAL A 145 3.68 -0.21 13.47
CA VAL A 145 3.84 -1.60 13.90
C VAL A 145 2.64 -2.08 14.69
N TYR A 146 2.11 -1.25 15.60
CA TYR A 146 0.95 -1.58 16.40
C TYR A 146 -0.29 -1.78 15.52
N GLU A 147 -0.64 -0.79 14.70
CA GLU A 147 -1.85 -0.83 13.89
C GLU A 147 -1.78 -1.91 12.81
N PHE A 148 -0.61 -2.11 12.19
CA PHE A 148 -0.48 -3.17 11.19
C PHE A 148 -0.63 -4.56 11.81
N LYS A 149 -0.11 -4.79 13.04
CA LYS A 149 -0.34 -6.05 13.78
C LYS A 149 -1.80 -6.27 14.09
N THR A 150 -2.51 -5.24 14.53
CA THR A 150 -3.96 -5.31 14.79
C THR A 150 -4.71 -5.66 13.50
N MET A 151 -4.40 -4.98 12.39
CA MET A 151 -5.04 -5.23 11.09
C MET A 151 -4.72 -6.60 10.49
N LEU A 152 -3.60 -7.23 10.86
CA LEU A 152 -3.29 -8.63 10.51
C LEU A 152 -4.15 -9.64 11.29
N ALA A 153 -4.53 -9.31 12.52
CA ALA A 153 -5.31 -10.18 13.40
C ALA A 153 -6.83 -10.02 13.22
N ASP A 154 -7.28 -8.81 12.87
CA ASP A 154 -8.70 -8.47 12.82
C ASP A 154 -9.27 -8.51 11.40
N PRO A 155 -10.56 -8.87 11.23
CA PRO A 155 -11.21 -8.84 9.94
C PRO A 155 -11.34 -7.41 9.40
N GLY A 156 -10.94 -7.23 8.15
CA GLY A 156 -11.04 -5.97 7.40
C GLY A 156 -12.38 -5.78 6.64
N PRO A 157 -12.38 -4.95 5.56
CA PRO A 157 -11.19 -4.35 4.95
C PRO A 157 -10.60 -3.25 5.83
N SER A 158 -9.28 -3.24 5.91
CA SER A 158 -8.50 -2.31 6.73
C SER A 158 -7.79 -1.27 5.86
N PHE A 159 -7.69 -0.03 6.34
CA PHE A 159 -7.00 1.07 5.68
C PHE A 159 -6.00 1.70 6.65
N LEU A 160 -4.71 1.66 6.32
CA LEU A 160 -3.64 2.25 7.12
C LEU A 160 -2.99 3.38 6.33
N LEU A 161 -3.26 4.63 6.72
CA LEU A 161 -2.63 5.80 6.14
C LEU A 161 -1.38 6.17 6.93
N ILE A 162 -0.21 6.02 6.31
CA ILE A 162 1.07 6.32 6.93
C ILE A 162 1.60 7.62 6.37
N LYS A 163 1.73 8.63 7.22
CA LYS A 163 2.39 9.89 6.86
C LYS A 163 3.89 9.66 6.78
N VAL A 164 4.49 10.03 5.66
CA VAL A 164 5.93 9.87 5.39
C VAL A 164 6.48 11.14 4.75
N ASN A 165 7.79 11.37 4.87
CA ASN A 165 8.42 12.52 4.24
C ASN A 165 8.60 12.32 2.71
N GLU A 166 9.10 13.36 2.02
CA GLU A 166 9.37 13.33 0.57
C GLU A 166 10.69 12.62 0.19
N GLN A 167 11.46 12.12 1.17
CA GLN A 167 12.75 11.46 0.91
C GLN A 167 12.52 10.21 0.06
N LEU A 168 13.23 10.17 -1.06
CA LEU A 168 13.31 9.00 -1.94
C LEU A 168 14.57 8.24 -1.61
N GLU A 169 14.46 6.92 -1.51
CA GLU A 169 15.64 6.06 -1.48
C GLU A 169 16.09 5.75 -2.90
N GLU A 170 17.41 5.78 -3.13
CA GLU A 170 17.95 5.32 -4.41
C GLU A 170 17.64 3.83 -4.60
N ALA A 171 16.79 3.53 -5.58
CA ALA A 171 16.39 2.17 -5.91
C ALA A 171 16.32 1.98 -7.42
N ASP A 172 16.91 0.87 -7.88
CA ASP A 172 16.92 0.50 -9.28
C ASP A 172 15.52 0.22 -9.82
N ARG A 173 15.39 0.24 -11.15
CA ARG A 173 14.17 -0.23 -11.80
C ARG A 173 13.98 -1.73 -11.52
N ILE A 174 12.73 -2.15 -11.41
CA ILE A 174 12.39 -3.58 -11.31
C ILE A 174 12.93 -4.29 -12.55
N ALA A 175 13.78 -5.29 -12.33
CA ALA A 175 14.43 -6.04 -13.40
C ALA A 175 13.47 -6.99 -14.14
N PHE A 176 12.39 -7.40 -13.47
CA PHE A 176 11.38 -8.29 -14.03
C PHE A 176 10.49 -7.57 -15.04
N THR A 177 10.23 -8.24 -16.17
CA THR A 177 9.18 -7.84 -17.11
C THR A 177 7.79 -8.10 -16.52
N PRO A 178 6.72 -7.39 -16.98
CA PRO A 178 5.36 -7.65 -16.50
C PRO A 178 4.89 -9.12 -16.62
N PRO A 179 5.19 -9.85 -17.72
CA PRO A 179 4.87 -11.28 -17.81
C PRO A 179 5.60 -12.13 -16.76
N GLU A 180 6.87 -11.85 -16.49
CA GLU A 180 7.66 -12.58 -15.47
C GLU A 180 7.10 -12.34 -14.07
N MET A 181 6.83 -11.08 -13.71
CA MET A 181 6.20 -10.75 -12.42
C MET A 181 4.86 -11.44 -12.25
N THR A 182 4.03 -11.42 -13.30
CA THR A 182 2.72 -12.10 -13.27
C THR A 182 2.87 -13.60 -13.09
N LYS A 183 3.79 -14.25 -13.82
CA LYS A 183 4.02 -15.69 -13.72
C LYS A 183 4.50 -16.08 -12.33
N ARG A 184 5.53 -15.39 -11.83
CA ARG A 184 6.12 -15.59 -10.51
C ARG A 184 5.07 -15.45 -9.40
N PHE A 185 4.33 -14.35 -9.42
CA PHE A 185 3.29 -14.08 -8.42
C PHE A 185 2.18 -15.14 -8.47
N LYS A 186 1.72 -15.55 -9.65
CA LYS A 186 0.72 -16.62 -9.76
C LYS A 186 1.21 -17.96 -9.18
N GLN A 187 2.49 -18.29 -9.36
CA GLN A 187 3.07 -19.52 -8.82
C GLN A 187 3.13 -19.52 -7.30
N SER A 188 3.35 -18.37 -6.66
CA SER A 188 3.35 -18.26 -5.19
C SER A 188 1.95 -18.31 -4.58
N MET A 189 0.90 -18.15 -5.40
CA MET A 189 -0.49 -18.22 -4.95
C MET A 189 -1.08 -19.64 -4.96
N SER A 190 -0.40 -20.59 -5.60
CA SER A 190 -0.83 -21.99 -5.72
C SER A 190 -0.70 -22.77 -4.41
#